data_AF-A0A6L8W8K2-F1
#
_entry.id   AF-A0A6L8W8K2-F1
#
_cell.length_a   1.000
_cell.length_b   1.000
_cell.length_c   1.000
_cell.angle_alpha   90.00
_cell.angle_beta   90.00
_cell.angle_gamma   90.00
#
_symmetry.space_group_name_H-M   'P 1'
#
loop_
_entity.id
_entity.type
_entity.pdbx_description
1 polymer ?
#
loop_
_entity_poly.entity_id
_entity_poly.type
_entity_poly.pdbx_seq_one_letter_code
_entity_poly.pdbx_strand_id
1 'polypeptide(L)'
;MRSAPWLRDDDFDHAFNVNGTADLNLLFDRPDINFLDQIAASIGEDLIERLIVISPYWDVRLEGLARLCAALKNPVIDILIESDANGFPSSALSGISNISLFDVSSHAESRFLHAKLIIAQGQHWDHVISGSMNCTFPALMGPMTHGNAEAGIYKRVARGVALEALGLVDYQDARIEGAQLANLQQSFEEAKTAEPTIDGGTLILQSSKLSWTAPASSPAAPATIHLYDRDGLGLAEIELEGRSAIYTVLPDAQRPKYGILIFTDGAMSAPVQIVDLDYLAVTTLPAQRGRKRRLMDTLLESIHEDLVLIETLNQLEALEEEDRASRLDPTPRANPQVADAAPPVYEVLSYDDFTRARTHANAHGESFGLYLNSRNDSAASMMSACLNQMIGLVGPDLRRMEDEDIDALGAIDFRTTELQSADDNESGDTRADTVPKSGTLSAQSCATAKKFQEAVTAFETRCKALVEKKITTSEMVRLRALMQIVLSHAQPIDGSFSPSQILPVYTAEGHDWPRLIGRLLLQHFGATRALQNLTVEQDESEQRRVLEYLALSNWAAKAAHAAVLSHKKAAPLRVPLERLIVSLAAQTQTILSVVEDDRAYFDEISGKLDTRFADRLRFPMKVGILARH
;
A
#
# COMPACT_ATOMS: atom_id res chain seq x y z
N MET A 1 -7.96 5.92 8.75
CA MET A 1 -9.26 5.89 9.47
C MET A 1 -9.11 5.77 10.99
N ARG A 2 -8.36 4.81 11.55
CA ARG A 2 -8.17 4.64 13.02
C ARG A 2 -7.33 5.74 13.72
N SER A 3 -6.82 6.71 12.98
CA SER A 3 -6.14 7.90 13.53
C SER A 3 -7.12 8.92 14.10
N ALA A 4 -8.40 8.89 13.70
CA ALA A 4 -9.42 9.74 14.27
C ALA A 4 -9.86 9.20 15.66
N PRO A 5 -9.77 10.00 16.74
CA PRO A 5 -10.06 9.53 18.10
C PRO A 5 -11.44 8.86 18.24
N TRP A 6 -12.42 9.30 17.46
CA TRP A 6 -13.79 8.80 17.50
C TRP A 6 -14.00 7.47 16.76
N LEU A 7 -13.02 6.92 16.04
CA LEU A 7 -13.07 5.62 15.32
C LEU A 7 -12.12 4.57 15.93
N ARG A 8 -11.51 4.85 17.08
CA ARG A 8 -10.38 4.08 17.61
C ARG A 8 -10.76 2.72 18.18
N ASP A 9 -11.96 2.62 18.75
CA ASP A 9 -12.39 1.47 19.56
C ASP A 9 -13.43 0.57 18.86
N ASP A 10 -13.72 0.80 17.57
CA ASP A 10 -14.76 0.04 16.86
C ASP A 10 -14.19 -1.22 16.17
N ASP A 11 -14.90 -2.34 16.35
CA ASP A 11 -14.71 -3.56 15.57
C ASP A 11 -15.32 -3.38 14.18
N PHE A 12 -14.45 -3.28 13.17
CA PHE A 12 -14.83 -2.99 11.80
C PHE A 12 -15.35 -4.24 11.06
N ASP A 13 -16.55 -4.19 10.52
CA ASP A 13 -17.05 -5.13 9.49
C ASP A 13 -17.13 -4.39 8.15
N HIS A 14 -16.52 -4.94 7.11
CA HIS A 14 -16.42 -4.31 5.78
C HIS A 14 -17.74 -4.37 5.00
N ALA A 15 -18.72 -5.15 5.46
CA ALA A 15 -20.01 -5.27 4.80
C ALA A 15 -20.95 -4.11 5.17
N PHE A 16 -21.42 -3.39 4.15
CA PHE A 16 -22.53 -2.43 4.33
C PHE A 16 -23.78 -3.18 4.81
N ASN A 17 -24.21 -2.87 6.03
CA ASN A 17 -25.37 -3.50 6.65
C ASN A 17 -26.60 -2.59 6.56
N VAL A 18 -27.61 -3.07 5.85
CA VAL A 18 -28.86 -2.35 5.53
C VAL A 18 -29.90 -2.41 6.65
N ASN A 19 -29.64 -3.16 7.73
CA ASN A 19 -30.63 -3.40 8.79
C ASN A 19 -30.77 -2.22 9.77
N GLY A 20 -30.03 -1.12 9.61
CA GLY A 20 -30.04 0.01 10.53
C GLY A 20 -29.47 -0.30 11.92
N THR A 21 -28.86 -1.46 12.10
CA THR A 21 -28.33 -1.92 13.40
C THR A 21 -26.81 -1.81 13.51
N ALA A 22 -26.11 -1.44 12.44
CA ALA A 22 -24.66 -1.33 12.46
C ALA A 22 -24.20 -0.07 13.20
N ASP A 23 -23.14 -0.20 14.00
CA ASP A 23 -22.51 0.94 14.65
C ASP A 23 -21.60 1.71 13.70
N LEU A 24 -21.13 1.07 12.62
CA LEU A 24 -20.27 1.66 11.61
C LEU A 24 -20.60 1.07 10.23
N ASN A 25 -20.69 1.92 9.20
CA ASN A 25 -20.90 1.52 7.81
C ASN A 25 -19.97 2.32 6.90
N LEU A 26 -19.42 1.67 5.87
CA LEU A 26 -18.82 2.38 4.72
C LEU A 26 -19.87 2.63 3.66
N LEU A 27 -19.97 3.89 3.25
CA LEU A 27 -20.90 4.36 2.24
C LEU A 27 -20.12 4.70 0.97
N PHE A 28 -20.57 4.17 -0.16
CA PHE A 28 -20.02 4.48 -1.48
C PHE A 28 -21.15 4.49 -2.47
N ASP A 29 -21.12 5.30 -3.51
CA ASP A 29 -22.11 5.17 -4.57
C ASP A 29 -22.10 3.76 -5.20
N ARG A 30 -23.28 3.16 -5.29
CA ARG A 30 -23.48 1.83 -5.86
C ARG A 30 -24.54 1.86 -6.97
N PRO A 31 -24.49 0.90 -7.91
CA PRO A 31 -25.52 0.81 -8.95
C PRO A 31 -26.93 0.54 -8.43
N ASP A 32 -27.06 -0.04 -7.24
CA ASP A 32 -28.32 -0.51 -6.66
C ASP A 32 -28.89 0.40 -5.56
N ILE A 33 -28.06 1.25 -4.95
CA ILE A 33 -28.47 2.15 -3.87
C ILE A 33 -27.64 3.45 -3.90
N ASN A 34 -28.32 4.60 -3.96
CA ASN A 34 -27.65 5.89 -3.94
C ASN A 34 -27.13 6.24 -2.52
N PHE A 35 -26.25 7.23 -2.43
CA PHE A 35 -25.63 7.64 -1.17
C PHE A 35 -26.65 8.05 -0.09
N LEU A 36 -27.69 8.81 -0.45
CA LEU A 36 -28.75 9.21 0.48
C LEU A 36 -29.52 8.03 1.07
N ASP A 37 -29.91 7.07 0.23
CA ASP A 37 -30.64 5.87 0.67
C ASP A 37 -29.76 5.01 1.58
N GLN A 38 -28.44 4.99 1.36
CA GLN A 38 -27.51 4.33 2.28
C GLN A 38 -27.44 5.00 3.65
N ILE A 39 -27.49 6.35 3.70
CA ILE A 39 -27.58 7.09 4.96
C ILE A 39 -28.89 6.71 5.69
N ALA A 40 -30.03 6.77 5.00
CA ALA A 40 -31.32 6.44 5.57
C ALA A 40 -31.38 4.98 6.07
N ALA A 41 -30.85 4.04 5.29
CA ALA A 41 -30.76 2.63 5.67
C ALA A 41 -29.84 2.40 6.89
N SER A 42 -28.76 3.17 7.00
CA SER A 42 -27.84 3.08 8.14
C SER A 42 -28.47 3.59 9.43
N ILE A 43 -29.27 4.66 9.35
CA ILE A 43 -30.05 5.22 10.47
C ILE A 43 -31.18 4.26 10.88
N GLY A 44 -31.84 3.64 9.89
CA GLY A 44 -32.94 2.72 10.12
C GLY A 44 -34.20 3.42 10.63
N GLU A 45 -34.79 2.88 11.69
CA GLU A 45 -36.07 3.36 12.25
C GLU A 45 -35.90 4.41 13.36
N ASP A 46 -34.67 4.83 13.69
CA ASP A 46 -34.48 5.87 14.71
C ASP A 46 -35.08 7.21 14.24
N LEU A 47 -35.91 7.81 15.08
CA LEU A 47 -36.60 9.06 14.76
C LEU A 47 -35.64 10.22 14.95
N ILE A 48 -35.27 10.87 13.85
CA ILE A 48 -34.38 12.04 13.91
C ILE A 48 -35.14 13.25 14.43
N GLU A 49 -34.65 13.81 15.54
CA GLU A 49 -35.18 15.02 16.16
C GLU A 49 -34.50 16.28 15.59
N ARG A 50 -33.20 16.20 15.31
CA ARG A 50 -32.40 17.30 14.77
C ARG A 50 -31.39 16.81 13.73
N LEU A 51 -31.26 17.57 12.65
CA LEU A 51 -30.28 17.39 11.60
C LEU A 51 -29.33 18.59 11.59
N ILE A 52 -28.03 18.33 11.70
CA ILE A 52 -26.97 19.33 11.69
C ILE A 52 -26.10 19.06 10.46
N VAL A 53 -25.91 20.07 9.61
CA VAL A 53 -25.19 19.91 8.33
C VAL A 53 -24.07 20.94 8.23
N ILE A 54 -22.86 20.46 7.94
CA ILE A 54 -21.69 21.25 7.56
C ILE A 54 -21.34 20.85 6.14
N SER A 55 -21.35 21.81 5.21
CA SER A 55 -21.00 21.58 3.81
C SER A 55 -20.33 22.82 3.21
N PRO A 56 -19.20 22.66 2.51
CA PRO A 56 -18.52 23.78 1.85
C PRO A 56 -19.22 24.24 0.57
N TYR A 57 -20.08 23.39 -0.01
CA TYR A 57 -20.81 23.67 -1.23
C TYR A 57 -22.28 23.31 -1.11
N TRP A 58 -23.13 24.08 -1.78
CA TRP A 58 -24.59 23.99 -1.75
C TRP A 58 -25.14 24.14 -3.16
N ASP A 59 -26.20 23.40 -3.50
CA ASP A 59 -26.89 23.61 -4.77
C ASP A 59 -27.83 24.82 -4.66
N VAL A 60 -28.02 25.54 -5.77
CA VAL A 60 -28.72 26.83 -5.82
C VAL A 60 -30.16 26.75 -5.27
N ARG A 61 -30.78 25.56 -5.29
CA ARG A 61 -32.16 25.34 -4.83
C ARG A 61 -32.24 24.60 -3.50
N LEU A 62 -31.10 24.27 -2.88
CA LEU A 62 -31.02 23.41 -1.69
C LEU A 62 -31.77 22.08 -1.87
N GLU A 63 -31.77 21.52 -3.08
CA GLU A 63 -32.45 20.28 -3.42
C GLU A 63 -31.84 19.07 -2.70
N GLY A 64 -30.51 19.03 -2.55
CA GLY A 64 -29.84 17.99 -1.76
C GLY A 64 -30.32 18.00 -0.30
N LEU A 65 -30.32 19.18 0.32
CA LEU A 65 -30.82 19.36 1.69
C LEU A 65 -32.30 18.96 1.81
N ALA A 66 -33.16 19.39 0.87
CA ALA A 66 -34.57 19.07 0.90
C ALA A 66 -34.83 17.55 0.83
N ARG A 67 -34.08 16.83 0.00
CA ARG A 67 -34.17 15.36 -0.11
C ARG A 67 -33.67 14.66 1.15
N LEU A 68 -32.56 15.12 1.71
CA LEU A 68 -32.04 14.61 2.98
C LEU A 68 -33.06 14.80 4.11
N CYS A 69 -33.66 15.98 4.22
CA CYS A 69 -34.68 16.26 5.21
C CYS A 69 -35.92 15.37 5.03
N ALA A 70 -36.38 15.20 3.79
CA ALA A 70 -37.52 14.35 3.48
C ALA A 70 -37.25 12.88 3.86
N ALA A 71 -36.06 12.35 3.55
CA ALA A 71 -35.64 11.00 3.91
C ALA A 71 -35.63 10.78 5.44
N LEU A 72 -35.29 11.83 6.20
CA LEU A 72 -35.24 11.80 7.67
C LEU A 72 -36.54 12.28 8.35
N LYS A 73 -37.67 12.32 7.62
CA LYS A 73 -38.99 12.71 8.14
C LYS A 73 -39.09 14.16 8.66
N ASN A 74 -38.37 15.09 8.05
CA ASN A 74 -38.39 16.54 8.29
C ASN A 74 -38.07 16.97 9.75
N PRO A 75 -36.85 16.67 10.24
CA PRO A 75 -36.41 17.09 11.58
C PRO A 75 -36.19 18.62 11.68
N VAL A 76 -35.84 19.11 12.87
CA VAL A 76 -35.29 20.47 13.03
C VAL A 76 -33.92 20.53 12.38
N ILE A 77 -33.62 21.59 11.63
CA ILE A 77 -32.41 21.68 10.80
C ILE A 77 -31.52 22.81 11.29
N ASP A 78 -30.26 22.50 11.56
CA ASP A 78 -29.21 23.47 11.83
C ASP A 78 -28.15 23.39 10.73
N ILE A 79 -27.90 24.50 10.04
CA ILE A 79 -26.83 24.60 9.05
C ILE A 79 -25.70 25.41 9.64
N LEU A 80 -24.52 24.81 9.64
CA LEU A 80 -23.28 25.40 10.10
C LEU A 80 -22.50 25.86 8.86
N ILE A 81 -22.25 27.17 8.78
CA ILE A 81 -21.70 27.83 7.59
C ILE A 81 -20.48 28.64 8.00
N GLU A 82 -19.44 28.59 7.18
CA GLU A 82 -18.35 29.55 7.24
C GLU A 82 -18.79 30.82 6.50
N SER A 83 -19.11 31.87 7.25
CA SER A 83 -19.77 33.08 6.74
C SER A 83 -18.94 33.83 5.69
N ASP A 84 -17.61 33.70 5.75
CA ASP A 84 -16.65 34.36 4.88
C ASP A 84 -16.29 33.57 3.61
N ALA A 85 -16.79 32.34 3.42
CA ALA A 85 -16.32 31.44 2.36
C ALA A 85 -17.44 30.82 1.49
N ASN A 86 -17.19 30.74 0.17
CA ASN A 86 -18.01 30.17 -0.92
C ASN A 86 -19.47 30.66 -1.11
N GLY A 87 -20.02 31.42 -0.18
CA GLY A 87 -21.39 31.96 -0.26
C GLY A 87 -22.48 30.90 -0.10
N PHE A 88 -23.68 31.33 0.27
CA PHE A 88 -24.81 30.45 0.57
C PHE A 88 -26.10 30.95 -0.11
N PRO A 89 -26.96 30.06 -0.67
CA PRO A 89 -28.20 30.47 -1.34
C PRO A 89 -29.32 30.76 -0.34
N SER A 90 -29.15 31.76 0.53
CA SER A 90 -30.11 32.10 1.60
C SER A 90 -31.55 32.35 1.11
N SER A 91 -31.71 32.81 -0.14
CA SER A 91 -33.03 33.03 -0.75
C SER A 91 -33.85 31.74 -0.95
N ALA A 92 -33.16 30.60 -1.14
CA ALA A 92 -33.80 29.29 -1.30
C ALA A 92 -34.39 28.74 0.00
N LEU A 93 -34.05 29.32 1.16
CA LEU A 93 -34.60 28.92 2.47
C LEU A 93 -36.07 29.30 2.66
N SER A 94 -36.61 30.22 1.86
CA SER A 94 -37.97 30.75 2.02
C SER A 94 -39.09 29.69 1.98
N GLY A 95 -38.81 28.48 1.47
CA GLY A 95 -39.72 27.33 1.46
C GLY A 95 -39.45 26.25 2.52
N ILE A 96 -38.42 26.39 3.35
CA ILE A 96 -38.00 25.37 4.32
C ILE A 96 -38.34 25.87 5.74
N SER A 97 -39.25 25.15 6.41
CA SER A 97 -39.57 25.41 7.83
C SER A 97 -38.59 24.71 8.77
N ASN A 98 -38.45 25.20 10.00
CA ASN A 98 -37.60 24.62 11.07
C ASN A 98 -36.09 24.65 10.81
N ILE A 99 -35.59 25.67 10.09
CA ILE A 99 -34.17 25.83 9.80
C ILE A 99 -33.53 26.99 10.58
N SER A 100 -32.32 26.78 11.09
CA SER A 100 -31.48 27.79 11.73
C SER A 100 -30.07 27.76 11.14
N LEU A 101 -29.45 28.94 11.03
CA LEU A 101 -28.11 29.11 10.49
C LEU A 101 -27.15 29.51 11.62
N PHE A 102 -25.96 28.93 11.63
CA PHE A 102 -24.93 29.17 12.63
C PHE A 102 -23.58 29.38 11.95
N ASP A 103 -22.80 30.33 12.46
CA ASP A 103 -21.45 30.61 11.99
C ASP A 103 -20.45 29.71 12.70
N VAL A 104 -19.62 29.02 11.93
CA VAL A 104 -18.53 28.17 12.44
C VAL A 104 -17.15 28.67 12.08
N SER A 105 -17.03 29.90 11.58
CA SER A 105 -15.74 30.50 11.20
C SER A 105 -14.77 30.62 12.38
N SER A 106 -15.27 30.77 13.61
CA SER A 106 -14.44 30.75 14.83
C SER A 106 -13.80 29.40 15.13
N HIS A 107 -14.31 28.31 14.55
CA HIS A 107 -13.77 26.96 14.65
C HIS A 107 -12.83 26.64 13.46
N ALA A 108 -12.72 27.55 12.49
CA ALA A 108 -11.84 27.46 11.32
C ALA A 108 -10.58 28.31 11.56
N GLU A 109 -9.61 27.80 12.33
CA GLU A 109 -8.36 28.51 12.56
C GLU A 109 -7.55 28.63 11.23
N SER A 110 -7.64 29.81 10.59
CA SER A 110 -6.84 30.28 9.45
C SER A 110 -7.04 29.62 8.07
N ARG A 111 -7.92 28.60 7.93
CA ARG A 111 -8.19 27.92 6.65
C ARG A 111 -9.66 27.51 6.51
N PHE A 112 -10.10 27.46 5.25
CA PHE A 112 -11.44 27.04 4.83
C PHE A 112 -11.89 25.70 5.45
N LEU A 113 -13.07 25.68 6.08
CA LEU A 113 -13.68 24.48 6.63
C LEU A 113 -14.22 23.60 5.49
N HIS A 114 -13.34 22.84 4.82
CA HIS A 114 -13.71 21.90 3.76
C HIS A 114 -14.42 20.62 4.28
N ALA A 115 -14.91 20.66 5.52
CA ALA A 115 -15.57 19.55 6.21
C ALA A 115 -16.96 19.29 5.63
N LYS A 116 -17.24 18.02 5.36
CA LYS A 116 -18.52 17.52 4.86
C LYS A 116 -19.06 16.56 5.88
N LEU A 117 -20.00 17.07 6.67
CA LEU A 117 -20.47 16.41 7.87
C LEU A 117 -21.98 16.53 7.97
N ILE A 118 -22.63 15.39 8.22
CA ILE A 118 -24.04 15.31 8.53
C ILE A 118 -24.15 14.64 9.90
N ILE A 119 -24.82 15.29 10.84
CA ILE A 119 -25.12 14.73 12.16
C ILE A 119 -26.63 14.69 12.31
N ALA A 120 -27.21 13.51 12.42
CA ALA A 120 -28.62 13.32 12.71
C ALA A 120 -28.76 12.84 14.16
N GLN A 121 -29.29 13.69 15.03
CA GLN A 121 -29.58 13.36 16.42
C GLN A 121 -30.94 12.67 16.49
N GLY A 122 -30.91 11.36 16.70
CA GLY A 122 -32.05 10.49 16.85
C GLY A 122 -32.64 10.49 18.25
N GLN A 123 -33.73 9.72 18.41
CA GLN A 123 -34.34 9.51 19.70
C GLN A 123 -33.44 8.65 20.60
N HIS A 124 -32.74 7.68 19.99
CA HIS A 124 -31.92 6.72 20.71
C HIS A 124 -30.41 6.95 20.51
N TRP A 125 -30.01 7.44 19.34
CA TRP A 125 -28.60 7.56 18.96
C TRP A 125 -28.28 8.89 18.29
N ASP A 126 -27.01 9.27 18.28
CA ASP A 126 -26.50 10.25 17.33
C ASP A 126 -25.90 9.50 16.14
N HIS A 127 -26.25 9.92 14.93
CA HIS A 127 -25.78 9.35 13.68
C HIS A 127 -24.88 10.36 12.98
N VAL A 128 -23.63 9.97 12.70
CA VAL A 128 -22.61 10.85 12.13
C VAL A 128 -22.20 10.29 10.78
N ILE A 129 -22.22 11.14 9.75
CA ILE A 129 -21.77 10.81 8.41
C ILE A 129 -20.72 11.81 7.96
N SER A 130 -19.54 11.33 7.59
CA SER A 130 -18.42 12.16 7.13
C SER A 130 -17.79 11.56 5.87
N GLY A 131 -17.44 12.39 4.89
CA GLY A 131 -16.91 11.90 3.62
C GLY A 131 -16.67 12.99 2.57
N SER A 132 -16.70 12.60 1.29
CA SER A 132 -16.51 13.49 0.15
C SER A 132 -17.78 14.24 -0.28
N MET A 133 -18.95 13.81 0.21
CA MET A 133 -20.27 14.28 -0.21
C MET A 133 -20.62 15.66 0.35
N ASN A 134 -20.83 16.62 -0.55
CA ASN A 134 -21.47 17.87 -0.16
C ASN A 134 -22.98 17.65 0.09
N CYS A 135 -23.64 18.57 0.78
CA CYS A 135 -25.10 18.59 0.87
C CYS A 135 -25.72 19.15 -0.43
N THR A 136 -25.55 18.44 -1.54
CA THR A 136 -26.02 18.80 -2.86
C THR A 136 -26.72 17.63 -3.55
N PHE A 137 -27.61 17.94 -4.50
CA PHE A 137 -28.29 16.90 -5.28
C PHE A 137 -27.32 15.93 -5.98
N PRO A 138 -26.27 16.39 -6.71
CA PRO A 138 -25.34 15.48 -7.38
C PRO A 138 -24.60 14.54 -6.43
N ALA A 139 -24.20 15.02 -5.24
CA ALA A 139 -23.47 14.22 -4.28
C ALA A 139 -24.35 13.16 -3.59
N LEU A 140 -25.59 13.53 -3.23
CA LEU A 140 -26.46 12.62 -2.47
C LEU A 140 -27.15 11.56 -3.33
N MET A 141 -27.37 11.84 -4.62
CA MET A 141 -28.11 10.94 -5.52
C MET A 141 -27.21 10.04 -6.38
N GLY A 142 -25.92 10.32 -6.43
CA GLY A 142 -24.93 9.48 -7.08
C GLY A 142 -24.99 9.42 -8.62
N PRO A 143 -24.09 8.64 -9.24
CA PRO A 143 -23.89 8.59 -10.70
C PRO A 143 -25.11 8.12 -11.49
N MET A 144 -26.00 7.32 -10.88
CA MET A 144 -27.26 6.88 -11.52
C MET A 144 -28.14 8.05 -11.99
N THR A 145 -28.02 9.20 -11.33
CA THR A 145 -28.74 10.42 -11.69
C THR A 145 -27.87 11.44 -12.42
N HIS A 146 -26.71 11.01 -12.95
CA HIS A 146 -25.65 11.89 -13.44
C HIS A 146 -25.08 12.79 -12.33
N GLY A 147 -25.07 12.27 -11.10
CA GLY A 147 -24.44 12.88 -9.93
C GLY A 147 -22.97 12.51 -9.78
N ASN A 148 -22.36 12.94 -8.69
CA ASN A 148 -20.97 12.65 -8.34
C ASN A 148 -20.82 11.20 -7.87
N ALA A 149 -19.59 10.67 -7.92
CA ALA A 149 -19.24 9.47 -7.18
C ALA A 149 -18.68 9.88 -5.82
N GLU A 150 -19.33 9.45 -4.74
CA GLU A 150 -19.03 9.83 -3.37
C GLU A 150 -18.63 8.63 -2.51
N ALA A 151 -17.85 8.92 -1.47
CA ALA A 151 -17.42 7.99 -0.45
C ALA A 151 -17.54 8.62 0.93
N GLY A 152 -17.99 7.84 1.92
CA GLY A 152 -18.08 8.31 3.29
C GLY A 152 -18.17 7.19 4.32
N ILE A 153 -18.15 7.60 5.58
CA ILE A 153 -18.25 6.74 6.75
C ILE A 153 -19.50 7.18 7.50
N TYR A 154 -20.36 6.23 7.80
CA TYR A 154 -21.43 6.38 8.78
C TYR A 154 -20.98 5.75 10.10
N LYS A 155 -21.25 6.43 11.21
CA LYS A 155 -21.15 5.86 12.56
C LYS A 155 -22.35 6.24 13.40
N ARG A 156 -22.79 5.29 14.21
CA ARG A 156 -23.75 5.50 15.29
C ARG A 156 -23.04 5.58 16.63
N VAL A 157 -23.38 6.58 17.43
CA VAL A 157 -22.85 6.75 18.79
C VAL A 157 -23.98 7.03 19.76
N ALA A 158 -23.73 6.84 21.05
CA ALA A 158 -24.71 7.14 22.09
C ALA A 158 -25.22 8.58 21.95
N ARG A 159 -26.53 8.75 22.16
CA ARG A 159 -27.19 10.06 22.06
C ARG A 159 -26.48 11.12 22.90
N GLY A 160 -26.26 12.29 22.31
CA GLY A 160 -25.61 13.45 22.94
C GLY A 160 -24.08 13.44 22.89
N VAL A 161 -23.43 12.38 22.41
CA VAL A 161 -21.96 12.26 22.41
C VAL A 161 -21.32 12.87 21.16
N ALA A 162 -22.03 12.90 20.03
CA ALA A 162 -21.42 13.28 18.75
C ALA A 162 -20.86 14.70 18.78
N LEU A 163 -21.62 15.67 19.28
CA LEU A 163 -21.22 17.08 19.33
C LEU A 163 -20.00 17.31 20.22
N GLU A 164 -19.92 16.64 21.36
CA GLU A 164 -18.77 16.73 22.26
C GLU A 164 -17.50 16.20 21.59
N ALA A 165 -17.59 14.99 21.02
CA ALA A 165 -16.48 14.34 20.32
C ALA A 165 -15.96 15.20 19.16
N LEU A 166 -16.87 15.83 18.42
CA LEU A 166 -16.57 16.69 17.27
C LEU A 166 -16.20 18.13 17.67
N GLY A 167 -16.30 18.50 18.94
CA GLY A 167 -15.97 19.85 19.42
C GLY A 167 -16.98 20.92 18.99
N LEU A 168 -18.23 20.52 18.78
CA LEU A 168 -19.34 21.35 18.33
C LEU A 168 -20.40 21.50 19.43
N VAL A 169 -20.03 21.58 20.70
CA VAL A 169 -21.03 21.71 21.79
C VAL A 169 -21.69 23.09 21.77
N ASP A 170 -20.90 24.13 21.46
CA ASP A 170 -21.29 25.53 21.62
C ASP A 170 -21.72 26.20 20.30
N TYR A 171 -21.93 25.43 19.23
CA TYR A 171 -22.26 26.00 17.89
C TYR A 171 -23.53 26.87 17.91
N GLN A 172 -24.47 26.57 18.81
CA GLN A 172 -25.75 27.28 18.91
C GLN A 172 -25.58 28.74 19.36
N ASP A 173 -24.47 29.07 20.00
CA ASP A 173 -24.18 30.43 20.46
C ASP A 173 -23.83 31.39 19.31
N ALA A 174 -23.50 30.86 18.13
CA ALA A 174 -23.07 31.60 16.95
C ALA A 174 -24.18 31.74 15.90
N ARG A 175 -25.43 31.98 16.31
CA ARG A 175 -26.56 32.09 15.36
C ARG A 175 -26.43 33.30 14.42
N ILE A 176 -26.70 33.10 13.14
CA ILE A 176 -26.67 34.13 12.10
C ILE A 176 -27.97 34.20 11.30
N GLU A 177 -28.20 35.34 10.65
CA GLU A 177 -29.30 35.54 9.70
C GLU A 177 -28.81 35.39 8.27
N GLY A 178 -29.63 34.81 7.38
CA GLY A 178 -29.25 34.57 5.98
C GLY A 178 -28.87 35.84 5.21
N ALA A 179 -29.30 37.02 5.65
CA ALA A 179 -28.92 38.31 5.06
C ALA A 179 -27.47 38.73 5.38
N GLN A 180 -26.83 38.09 6.36
CA GLN A 180 -25.44 38.33 6.75
C GLN A 180 -24.46 37.50 5.91
N LEU A 181 -24.94 36.49 5.19
CA LEU A 181 -24.12 35.60 4.36
C LEU A 181 -23.86 36.19 2.98
N ALA A 182 -22.66 35.98 2.46
CA ALA A 182 -22.38 36.24 1.05
C ALA A 182 -23.30 35.39 0.17
N ASN A 183 -23.92 36.00 -0.85
CA ASN A 183 -24.72 35.25 -1.80
C ASN A 183 -23.83 34.25 -2.55
N LEU A 184 -24.34 33.03 -2.73
CA LEU A 184 -23.72 32.04 -3.61
C LEU A 184 -23.54 32.65 -5.01
N GLN A 185 -22.30 32.90 -5.42
CA GLN A 185 -22.02 33.35 -6.78
C GLN A 185 -22.38 32.21 -7.74
N GLN A 186 -23.25 32.49 -8.71
CA GLN A 186 -23.53 31.57 -9.81
C GLN A 186 -22.33 31.54 -10.77
N SER A 187 -21.25 30.88 -10.38
CA SER A 187 -20.08 30.61 -11.25
C SER A 187 -20.35 29.51 -12.28
N PHE A 188 -21.62 29.21 -12.60
CA PHE A 188 -22.03 28.16 -13.54
C PHE A 188 -22.51 28.69 -14.90
N GLU A 189 -22.56 30.01 -15.14
CA GLU A 189 -22.85 30.53 -16.49
C GLU A 189 -21.78 30.08 -17.50
N GLU A 190 -20.52 29.92 -17.08
CA GLU A 190 -19.45 29.36 -17.94
C GLU A 190 -19.62 27.86 -18.23
N ALA A 191 -20.26 27.11 -17.32
CA ALA A 191 -20.44 25.66 -17.46
C ALA A 191 -21.56 25.27 -18.46
N LYS A 192 -22.57 26.12 -18.68
CA LYS A 192 -23.61 25.84 -19.69
C LYS A 192 -23.10 25.90 -21.13
N THR A 193 -21.96 26.54 -21.34
CA THR A 193 -21.29 26.67 -22.64
C THR A 193 -20.12 25.71 -22.83
N ALA A 194 -19.73 24.97 -21.78
CA ALA A 194 -18.64 24.00 -21.87
C ALA A 194 -19.13 22.75 -22.63
N GLU A 195 -18.38 22.33 -23.64
CA GLU A 195 -18.62 21.05 -24.30
C GLU A 195 -18.51 19.92 -23.26
N PRO A 196 -19.39 18.91 -23.33
CA PRO A 196 -19.34 17.78 -22.40
C PRO A 196 -17.96 17.11 -22.49
N THR A 197 -17.31 16.96 -21.34
CA THR A 197 -16.00 16.32 -21.24
C THR A 197 -16.13 14.84 -21.59
N ILE A 198 -15.22 14.35 -22.42
CA ILE A 198 -15.22 12.94 -22.84
C ILE A 198 -14.55 12.10 -21.76
N ASP A 199 -15.21 11.03 -21.32
CA ASP A 199 -14.64 10.07 -20.39
C ASP A 199 -13.47 9.31 -21.03
N GLY A 200 -12.33 9.27 -20.34
CA GLY A 200 -11.12 8.58 -20.78
C GLY A 200 -11.00 7.14 -20.25
N GLY A 201 -11.95 6.68 -19.43
CA GLY A 201 -11.92 5.35 -18.81
C GLY A 201 -11.10 5.32 -17.54
N THR A 202 -10.49 4.17 -17.25
CA THR A 202 -9.82 3.92 -15.96
C THR A 202 -8.36 3.57 -16.17
N LEU A 203 -7.48 4.22 -15.40
CA LEU A 203 -6.05 3.94 -15.33
C LEU A 203 -5.67 3.44 -13.94
N ILE A 204 -5.09 2.25 -13.87
CA ILE A 204 -4.63 1.62 -12.63
C ILE A 204 -3.14 1.28 -12.78
N LEU A 205 -2.32 1.78 -11.87
CA LEU A 205 -0.91 1.42 -11.76
C LEU A 205 -0.74 0.42 -10.64
N GLN A 206 -0.19 -0.74 -10.97
CA GLN A 206 0.16 -1.78 -10.00
C GLN A 206 1.45 -2.46 -10.43
N SER A 207 2.45 -2.38 -9.56
CA SER A 207 3.72 -3.10 -9.68
C SER A 207 4.43 -2.80 -10.98
N SER A 208 4.54 -1.51 -11.27
CA SER A 208 5.09 -0.97 -12.50
C SER A 208 4.28 -1.30 -13.77
N LYS A 209 3.14 -2.00 -13.67
CA LYS A 209 2.21 -2.20 -14.78
C LYS A 209 1.07 -1.18 -14.68
N LEU A 210 1.00 -0.28 -15.66
CA LEU A 210 -0.13 0.59 -15.88
C LEU A 210 -1.13 -0.12 -16.79
N SER A 211 -2.29 -0.48 -16.24
CA SER A 211 -3.41 -1.00 -17.01
C SER A 211 -4.42 0.10 -17.29
N TRP A 212 -4.85 0.19 -18.53
CA TRP A 212 -5.95 1.05 -18.96
C TRP A 212 -7.14 0.21 -19.41
N THR A 213 -8.35 0.64 -19.05
CA THR A 213 -9.61 0.06 -19.53
C THR A 213 -10.52 1.17 -20.07
N ALA A 214 -11.04 0.97 -21.28
CA ALA A 214 -11.94 1.92 -21.93
C ALA A 214 -13.28 2.07 -21.16
N PRO A 215 -13.91 3.25 -21.18
CA PRO A 215 -15.23 3.42 -20.60
C PRO A 215 -16.27 2.59 -21.36
N ALA A 216 -17.40 2.27 -20.69
CA ALA A 216 -18.45 1.42 -21.26
C ALA A 216 -19.03 2.00 -22.56
N SER A 217 -19.24 3.32 -22.58
CA SER A 217 -19.68 4.10 -23.74
C SER A 217 -18.63 5.15 -24.09
N SER A 218 -17.97 4.98 -25.24
CA SER A 218 -17.03 5.97 -25.79
C SER A 218 -17.61 6.55 -27.09
N PRO A 219 -17.53 7.86 -27.32
CA PRO A 219 -18.01 8.49 -28.56
C PRO A 219 -17.19 8.07 -29.79
N ALA A 220 -15.91 7.76 -29.61
CA ALA A 220 -14.97 7.39 -30.67
C ALA A 220 -13.99 6.30 -30.22
N ALA A 221 -13.28 5.70 -31.19
CA ALA A 221 -12.21 4.77 -30.88
C ALA A 221 -11.00 5.54 -30.31
N PRO A 222 -10.46 5.12 -29.15
CA PRO A 222 -9.29 5.76 -28.58
C PRO A 222 -8.03 5.33 -29.36
N ALA A 223 -7.13 6.28 -29.62
CA ALA A 223 -5.94 6.08 -30.44
C ALA A 223 -4.67 6.06 -29.60
N THR A 224 -4.47 7.04 -28.71
CA THR A 224 -3.28 7.11 -27.85
C THR A 224 -3.61 7.58 -26.43
N ILE A 225 -2.74 7.25 -25.47
CA ILE A 225 -2.75 7.80 -24.11
C ILE A 225 -1.46 8.57 -23.90
N HIS A 226 -1.57 9.84 -23.52
CA HIS A 226 -0.46 10.66 -23.06
C HIS A 226 -0.43 10.65 -21.53
N LEU A 227 0.70 10.29 -20.95
CA LEU A 227 0.90 10.22 -19.51
C LEU A 227 1.69 11.42 -19.00
N TYR A 228 1.26 11.96 -17.87
CA TYR A 228 1.83 13.16 -17.28
C TYR A 228 2.17 12.96 -15.80
N ASP A 229 3.15 13.72 -15.32
CA ASP A 229 3.39 13.89 -13.89
C ASP A 229 2.43 14.92 -13.26
N ARG A 230 2.62 15.22 -11.98
CA ARG A 230 1.81 16.21 -11.25
C ARG A 230 1.92 17.63 -11.82
N ASP A 231 3.08 17.98 -12.38
CA ASP A 231 3.39 19.32 -12.87
C ASP A 231 3.04 19.48 -14.36
N GLY A 232 2.48 18.44 -14.98
CA GLY A 232 2.09 18.41 -16.39
C GLY A 232 3.23 18.10 -17.35
N LEU A 233 4.36 17.60 -16.87
CA LEU A 233 5.44 17.10 -17.72
C LEU A 233 5.01 15.81 -18.39
N GLY A 234 5.11 15.74 -19.72
CA GLY A 234 4.83 14.53 -20.49
C GLY A 234 5.88 13.46 -20.23
N LEU A 235 5.45 12.29 -19.77
CA LEU A 235 6.31 11.17 -19.37
C LEU A 235 6.36 10.06 -20.43
N ALA A 236 5.23 9.74 -21.04
CA ALA A 236 5.13 8.66 -22.02
C ALA A 236 3.88 8.80 -22.90
N GLU A 237 3.94 8.15 -24.06
CA GLU A 237 2.84 8.01 -25.01
C GLU A 237 2.62 6.52 -25.29
N ILE A 238 1.36 6.08 -25.26
CA ILE A 238 0.95 4.68 -25.44
C ILE A 238 -0.03 4.61 -26.60
N GLU A 239 0.30 3.83 -27.63
CA GLU A 239 -0.63 3.51 -28.71
C GLU A 239 -1.66 2.46 -28.27
N LEU A 240 -2.92 2.66 -28.65
CA LEU A 240 -4.03 1.80 -28.27
C LEU A 240 -4.51 0.96 -29.45
N GLU A 241 -4.52 -0.37 -29.28
CA GLU A 241 -5.03 -1.32 -30.28
C GLU A 241 -6.41 -1.90 -29.92
N GLY A 242 -7.03 -1.47 -28.81
CA GLY A 242 -8.27 -2.06 -28.32
C GLY A 242 -8.94 -1.31 -27.18
N ARG A 243 -9.79 -2.02 -26.41
CA ARG A 243 -10.51 -1.48 -25.24
C ARG A 243 -9.75 -1.64 -23.93
N SER A 244 -8.54 -2.17 -23.98
CA SER A 244 -7.64 -2.32 -22.84
C SER A 244 -6.20 -2.23 -23.33
N ALA A 245 -5.32 -1.66 -22.51
CA ALA A 245 -3.89 -1.61 -22.78
C ALA A 245 -3.10 -1.83 -21.49
N ILE A 246 -1.89 -2.39 -21.64
CA ILE A 246 -0.96 -2.59 -20.53
C ILE A 246 0.36 -1.97 -20.94
N TYR A 247 0.90 -1.13 -20.06
CA TYR A 247 2.17 -0.46 -20.23
C TYR A 247 3.06 -0.70 -19.01
N THR A 248 4.36 -0.87 -19.24
CA THR A 248 5.33 -1.07 -18.15
C THR A 248 6.06 0.24 -17.87
N VAL A 249 5.82 0.81 -16.69
CA VAL A 249 6.53 1.98 -16.17
C VAL A 249 7.88 1.52 -15.65
N LEU A 250 8.98 2.10 -16.13
CA LEU A 250 10.30 1.74 -15.64
C LEU A 250 10.46 2.13 -14.15
N PRO A 251 11.06 1.27 -13.30
CA PRO A 251 11.20 1.57 -11.87
C PRO A 251 11.95 2.87 -11.55
N ASP A 252 12.90 3.24 -12.40
CA ASP A 252 13.75 4.43 -12.22
C ASP A 252 13.13 5.68 -12.90
N ALA A 253 11.99 5.53 -13.59
CA ALA A 253 11.29 6.63 -14.24
C ALA A 253 10.33 7.31 -13.26
N GLN A 254 10.04 8.59 -13.53
CA GLN A 254 9.03 9.32 -12.79
C GLN A 254 7.66 8.65 -13.00
N ARG A 255 6.94 8.42 -11.89
CA ARG A 255 5.62 7.77 -11.95
C ARG A 255 4.58 8.72 -12.53
N PRO A 256 3.78 8.29 -13.52
CA PRO A 256 2.70 9.10 -14.05
C PRO A 256 1.58 9.25 -13.01
N LYS A 257 0.94 10.42 -12.97
CA LYS A 257 -0.14 10.76 -12.04
C LYS A 257 -1.50 10.86 -12.73
N TYR A 258 -1.54 11.30 -13.99
CA TYR A 258 -2.75 11.28 -14.80
C TYR A 258 -2.44 11.01 -16.27
N GLY A 259 -3.46 10.62 -17.02
CA GLY A 259 -3.39 10.43 -18.46
C GLY A 259 -4.46 11.21 -19.21
N ILE A 260 -4.19 11.56 -20.47
CA ILE A 260 -5.17 12.14 -21.40
C ILE A 260 -5.25 11.22 -22.61
N LEU A 261 -6.45 10.80 -22.97
CA LEU A 261 -6.69 10.01 -24.17
C LEU A 261 -6.90 10.92 -25.37
N ILE A 262 -6.31 10.53 -26.50
CA ILE A 262 -6.57 11.13 -27.80
C ILE A 262 -7.35 10.11 -28.62
N PHE A 263 -8.51 10.52 -29.12
CA PHE A 263 -9.38 9.70 -29.96
C PHE A 263 -8.99 9.83 -31.44
N THR A 264 -9.42 8.88 -32.27
CA THR A 264 -9.10 8.86 -33.72
C THR A 264 -9.59 10.08 -34.49
N ASP A 265 -10.59 10.79 -33.97
CA ASP A 265 -11.13 12.04 -34.52
C ASP A 265 -10.38 13.30 -34.02
N GLY A 266 -9.36 13.12 -33.18
CA GLY A 266 -8.58 14.19 -32.56
C GLY A 266 -9.21 14.76 -31.29
N ALA A 267 -10.37 14.27 -30.84
CA ALA A 267 -10.94 14.68 -29.56
C ALA A 267 -10.05 14.21 -28.39
N MET A 268 -10.13 14.93 -27.27
CA MET A 268 -9.37 14.61 -26.06
C MET A 268 -10.32 14.27 -24.91
N SER A 269 -9.94 13.31 -24.08
CA SER A 269 -10.65 13.03 -22.83
C SER A 269 -10.37 14.10 -21.77
N ALA A 270 -11.22 14.13 -20.74
CA ALA A 270 -10.82 14.71 -19.46
C ALA A 270 -9.56 13.99 -18.92
N PRO A 271 -8.74 14.67 -18.09
CA PRO A 271 -7.63 14.01 -17.40
C PRO A 271 -8.13 12.84 -16.54
N VAL A 272 -7.63 11.64 -16.82
CA VAL A 272 -7.91 10.42 -16.06
C VAL A 272 -6.83 10.27 -14.99
N GLN A 273 -7.21 10.34 -13.73
CA GLN A 273 -6.29 10.12 -12.61
C GLN A 273 -5.82 8.66 -12.58
N ILE A 274 -4.54 8.45 -12.31
CA ILE A 274 -3.95 7.11 -12.18
C ILE A 274 -4.10 6.65 -10.74
N VAL A 275 -4.80 5.55 -10.54
CA VAL A 275 -4.95 4.91 -9.24
C VAL A 275 -3.75 3.99 -9.02
N ASP A 276 -2.80 4.43 -8.18
CA ASP A 276 -1.62 3.64 -7.81
C ASP A 276 -1.94 2.72 -6.63
N LEU A 277 -2.17 1.44 -6.93
CA LEU A 277 -2.55 0.44 -5.94
C LEU A 277 -1.40 0.06 -5.01
N ASP A 278 -0.16 0.08 -5.49
CA ASP A 278 1.00 -0.18 -4.61
C ASP A 278 1.11 0.94 -3.57
N TYR A 279 0.91 2.19 -4.00
CA TYR A 279 0.91 3.35 -3.12
C TYR A 279 -0.25 3.31 -2.11
N LEU A 280 -1.47 3.05 -2.57
CA LEU A 280 -2.64 2.94 -1.70
C LEU A 280 -2.47 1.82 -0.67
N ALA A 281 -1.90 0.68 -1.07
CA ALA A 281 -1.63 -0.45 -0.19
C ALA A 281 -0.68 -0.10 0.98
N VAL A 282 0.29 0.79 0.74
CA VAL A 282 1.23 1.25 1.78
C VAL A 282 0.63 2.37 2.63
N THR A 283 -0.05 3.34 2.02
CA THR A 283 -0.58 4.53 2.73
C THR A 283 -1.84 4.25 3.54
N THR A 284 -2.57 3.18 3.23
CA THR A 284 -3.75 2.76 4.01
C THR A 284 -3.40 1.90 5.22
N LEU A 285 -2.11 1.57 5.42
CA LEU A 285 -1.68 0.82 6.61
C LEU A 285 -2.01 1.60 7.89
N PRO A 286 -2.40 0.91 8.98
CA PRO A 286 -2.60 1.57 10.26
C PRO A 286 -1.32 2.32 10.67
N ALA A 287 -1.46 3.55 11.17
CA ALA A 287 -0.35 4.33 11.69
C ALA A 287 0.37 3.51 12.77
N GLN A 288 1.54 2.98 12.42
CA GLN A 288 2.36 2.20 13.34
C GLN A 288 2.98 3.19 14.34
N ARG A 289 2.94 2.86 15.64
CA ARG A 289 3.52 3.70 16.70
C ARG A 289 4.66 2.97 17.42
N GLY A 290 5.53 3.75 18.05
CA GLY A 290 6.58 3.22 18.93
C GLY A 290 7.66 2.42 18.20
N ARG A 291 8.03 1.26 18.77
CA ARG A 291 9.17 0.45 18.31
C ARG A 291 9.01 -0.06 16.88
N LYS A 292 7.80 -0.49 16.49
CA LYS A 292 7.53 -1.02 15.14
C LYS A 292 7.77 0.02 14.05
N ARG A 293 7.31 1.26 14.23
CA ARG A 293 7.57 2.38 13.29
C ARG A 293 9.06 2.68 13.16
N ARG A 294 9.81 2.77 14.26
CA ARG A 294 11.28 2.99 14.22
C ARG A 294 12.01 1.91 13.41
N LEU A 295 11.61 0.65 13.57
CA LEU A 295 12.18 -0.47 12.81
C LEU A 295 11.79 -0.39 11.32
N MET A 296 10.56 0.03 11.01
CA MET A 296 10.15 0.30 9.63
C MET A 296 10.99 1.41 9.01
N ASP A 297 11.10 2.56 9.67
CA ASP A 297 11.88 3.70 9.18
C ASP A 297 13.33 3.30 8.94
N THR A 298 13.90 2.48 9.81
CA THR A 298 15.23 1.90 9.63
C THR A 298 15.35 1.10 8.33
N LEU A 299 14.34 0.29 7.96
CA LEU A 299 14.33 -0.45 6.68
C LEU A 299 14.19 0.48 5.47
N LEU A 300 13.43 1.57 5.59
CA LEU A 300 13.21 2.53 4.50
C LEU A 300 14.43 3.40 4.23
N GLU A 301 15.12 3.79 5.29
CA GLU A 301 16.34 4.60 5.21
C GLU A 301 17.58 3.73 4.94
N SER A 302 17.44 2.40 4.93
CA SER A 302 18.54 1.50 4.62
C SER A 302 18.92 1.57 3.15
N ILE A 303 20.08 2.18 2.88
CA ILE A 303 20.66 2.27 1.53
C ILE A 303 21.61 1.09 1.24
N HIS A 304 22.09 0.40 2.28
CA HIS A 304 23.12 -0.63 2.20
C HIS A 304 22.62 -1.99 2.71
N GLU A 305 23.04 -3.08 2.04
CA GLU A 305 22.72 -4.45 2.45
C GLU A 305 23.64 -4.94 3.59
N ASP A 306 23.30 -4.59 4.84
CA ASP A 306 24.05 -4.97 6.04
C ASP A 306 23.30 -5.98 6.94
N LEU A 307 24.03 -6.63 7.86
CA LEU A 307 23.45 -7.57 8.84
C LEU A 307 22.40 -6.94 9.77
N VAL A 308 22.36 -5.60 9.86
CA VAL A 308 21.33 -4.84 10.59
C VAL A 308 19.94 -5.18 10.06
N LEU A 309 19.79 -5.42 8.75
CA LEU A 309 18.51 -5.82 8.15
C LEU A 309 17.96 -7.12 8.76
N ILE A 310 18.83 -8.10 9.03
CA ILE A 310 18.44 -9.38 9.63
C ILE A 310 18.03 -9.20 11.09
N GLU A 311 18.72 -8.32 11.81
CA GLU A 311 18.35 -7.97 13.18
C GLU A 311 16.97 -7.28 13.21
N THR A 312 16.75 -6.30 12.34
CA THR A 312 15.48 -5.59 12.19
C THR A 312 14.34 -6.55 11.85
N LEU A 313 14.56 -7.49 10.92
CA LEU A 313 13.57 -8.53 10.59
C LEU A 313 13.20 -9.39 11.81
N ASN A 314 14.20 -9.86 12.57
CA ASN A 314 13.94 -10.68 13.76
C ASN A 314 13.17 -9.88 14.84
N GLN A 315 13.46 -8.59 15.01
CA GLN A 315 12.73 -7.75 15.95
C GLN A 315 11.29 -7.49 15.50
N LEU A 316 11.06 -7.29 14.20
CA LEU A 316 9.72 -7.12 13.64
C LEU A 316 8.87 -8.39 13.78
N GLU A 317 9.44 -9.57 13.52
CA GLU A 317 8.75 -10.84 13.72
C GLU A 317 8.38 -11.09 15.18
N ALA A 318 9.28 -10.78 16.12
CA ALA A 318 8.98 -10.91 17.55
C ALA A 318 7.80 -10.02 17.96
N LEU A 319 7.76 -8.78 17.46
CA LEU A 319 6.63 -7.87 17.70
C LEU A 319 5.33 -8.40 17.09
N GLU A 320 5.38 -9.03 15.91
CA GLU A 320 4.19 -9.65 15.29
C GLU A 320 3.69 -10.88 16.03
N GLU A 321 4.59 -11.69 16.58
CA GLU A 321 4.25 -12.81 17.46
C GLU A 321 3.64 -12.32 18.78
N GLU A 322 4.19 -11.27 19.38
CA GLU A 322 3.65 -10.60 20.57
C GLU A 322 2.25 -10.00 20.29
N ASP A 323 2.07 -9.31 19.16
CA ASP A 323 0.79 -8.76 18.73
C ASP A 323 -0.25 -9.86 18.49
N ARG A 324 0.17 -11.00 17.90
CA ARG A 324 -0.70 -12.17 17.70
C ARG A 324 -1.09 -12.81 19.03
N ALA A 325 -0.16 -12.95 19.97
CA ALA A 325 -0.41 -13.53 21.29
C ALA A 325 -1.26 -12.61 22.19
N SER A 326 -1.19 -11.30 21.99
CA SER A 326 -1.93 -10.28 22.74
C SER A 326 -3.38 -10.10 22.25
N ARG A 327 -3.70 -10.57 21.04
CA ARG A 327 -5.09 -10.68 20.58
C ARG A 327 -5.76 -11.80 21.36
N LEU A 328 -6.58 -11.43 22.35
CA LEU A 328 -7.53 -12.35 22.98
C LEU A 328 -8.29 -13.10 21.89
N ASP A 329 -8.42 -14.42 22.04
CA ASP A 329 -9.23 -15.26 21.14
C ASP A 329 -10.55 -14.55 20.86
N PRO A 330 -10.95 -14.36 19.59
CA PRO A 330 -12.22 -13.73 19.29
C PRO A 330 -13.31 -14.54 19.98
N THR A 331 -14.03 -13.91 20.92
CA THR A 331 -15.24 -14.49 21.50
C THR A 331 -16.11 -14.99 20.35
N PRO A 332 -16.52 -16.27 20.35
CA PRO A 332 -17.23 -16.85 19.23
C PRO A 332 -18.49 -16.05 19.00
N ARG A 333 -18.56 -15.36 17.86
CA ARG A 333 -19.75 -14.61 17.41
C ARG A 333 -20.91 -15.60 17.35
N ALA A 334 -21.95 -15.36 18.14
CA ALA A 334 -23.20 -16.08 18.02
C ALA A 334 -23.91 -15.63 16.73
N ASN A 335 -23.73 -16.37 15.65
CA ASN A 335 -24.54 -16.19 14.44
C ASN A 335 -25.98 -16.67 14.71
N PRO A 336 -27.02 -16.00 14.17
CA PRO A 336 -28.38 -16.52 14.17
C PRO A 336 -28.41 -17.88 13.46
N GLN A 337 -29.06 -18.87 14.07
CA GLN A 337 -29.17 -20.24 13.58
C GLN A 337 -29.70 -20.29 12.14
N VAL A 338 -28.78 -20.43 11.18
CA VAL A 338 -29.02 -21.11 9.91
C VAL A 338 -28.34 -22.47 10.03
N ALA A 339 -29.06 -23.51 9.65
CA ALA A 339 -28.79 -24.93 9.94
C ALA A 339 -27.32 -25.34 9.88
N ASP A 340 -26.93 -26.20 10.84
CA ASP A 340 -25.65 -26.90 10.99
C ASP A 340 -24.92 -27.16 9.66
N ALA A 341 -24.09 -26.22 9.26
CA ALA A 341 -22.91 -26.47 8.45
C ALA A 341 -21.74 -26.00 9.30
N ALA A 342 -20.90 -26.95 9.73
CA ALA A 342 -19.64 -26.62 10.36
C ALA A 342 -18.92 -25.55 9.52
N PRO A 343 -18.28 -24.53 10.12
CA PRO A 343 -17.53 -23.54 9.37
C PRO A 343 -16.62 -24.29 8.39
N PRO A 344 -16.62 -23.94 7.09
CA PRO A 344 -15.81 -24.65 6.10
C PRO A 344 -14.37 -24.66 6.60
N VAL A 345 -13.84 -25.86 6.84
CA VAL A 345 -12.44 -26.04 7.18
C VAL A 345 -11.67 -25.76 5.89
N TYR A 346 -11.18 -24.53 5.76
CA TYR A 346 -10.34 -24.16 4.64
C TYR A 346 -8.99 -24.86 4.78
N GLU A 347 -8.66 -25.72 3.82
CA GLU A 347 -7.34 -26.33 3.75
C GLU A 347 -6.35 -25.34 3.14
N VAL A 348 -5.20 -25.15 3.78
CA VAL A 348 -4.11 -24.35 3.22
C VAL A 348 -3.48 -25.13 2.07
N LEU A 349 -3.58 -24.59 0.86
CA LEU A 349 -3.04 -25.22 -0.34
C LEU A 349 -1.52 -25.36 -0.28
N SER A 350 -0.99 -26.42 -0.90
CA SER A 350 0.43 -26.47 -1.22
C SER A 350 0.75 -25.42 -2.30
N TYR A 351 2.02 -25.00 -2.41
CA TYR A 351 2.42 -24.05 -3.45
C TYR A 351 2.13 -24.54 -4.88
N ASP A 352 2.25 -25.84 -5.13
CA ASP A 352 1.93 -26.44 -6.43
C ASP A 352 0.42 -26.40 -6.72
N ASP A 353 -0.43 -26.59 -5.71
CA ASP A 353 -1.88 -26.47 -5.83
C ASP A 353 -2.31 -25.02 -6.07
N PHE A 354 -1.70 -24.09 -5.34
CA PHE A 354 -1.91 -22.65 -5.52
C PHE A 354 -1.53 -22.21 -6.94
N THR A 355 -0.35 -22.59 -7.43
CA THR A 355 0.10 -22.24 -8.78
C THR A 355 -0.88 -22.78 -9.82
N ARG A 356 -1.34 -24.03 -9.68
CA ARG A 356 -2.34 -24.63 -10.58
C ARG A 356 -3.68 -23.90 -10.56
N ALA A 357 -4.19 -23.56 -9.37
CA ALA A 357 -5.45 -22.82 -9.21
C ALA A 357 -5.37 -21.42 -9.85
N ARG A 358 -4.27 -20.70 -9.61
CA ARG A 358 -4.00 -19.38 -10.20
C ARG A 358 -3.90 -19.43 -11.71
N THR A 359 -3.15 -20.40 -12.25
CA THR A 359 -3.05 -20.61 -13.70
C THR A 359 -4.42 -20.88 -14.33
N HIS A 360 -5.23 -21.73 -13.68
CA HIS A 360 -6.56 -22.04 -14.18
C HIS A 360 -7.45 -20.79 -14.21
N ALA A 361 -7.45 -19.96 -13.16
CA ALA A 361 -8.22 -18.72 -13.13
C ALA A 361 -7.76 -17.72 -14.20
N ASN A 362 -6.45 -17.51 -14.33
CA ASN A 362 -5.88 -16.64 -15.37
C ASN A 362 -6.25 -17.12 -16.79
N ALA A 363 -6.26 -18.43 -17.04
CA ALA A 363 -6.65 -18.99 -18.34
C ALA A 363 -8.14 -18.78 -18.66
N HIS A 364 -9.00 -18.58 -17.66
CA HIS A 364 -10.42 -18.31 -17.83
C HIS A 364 -10.74 -16.80 -17.92
N GLY A 365 -9.72 -15.93 -17.87
CA GLY A 365 -9.90 -14.48 -17.89
C GLY A 365 -10.57 -13.93 -16.63
N GLU A 366 -10.73 -14.76 -15.60
CA GLU A 366 -11.16 -14.31 -14.28
C GLU A 366 -9.93 -13.71 -13.59
N SER A 367 -10.04 -12.47 -13.12
CA SER A 367 -9.07 -11.99 -12.15
C SER A 367 -9.18 -12.91 -10.94
N PHE A 368 -8.11 -13.65 -10.63
CA PHE A 368 -8.05 -14.43 -9.40
C PHE A 368 -8.03 -13.45 -8.24
N GLY A 369 -9.22 -13.01 -7.82
CA GLY A 369 -9.38 -11.98 -6.82
C GLY A 369 -9.45 -12.62 -5.45
N LEU A 370 -8.42 -12.42 -4.64
CA LEU A 370 -8.54 -12.22 -3.19
C LEU A 370 -7.41 -11.27 -2.67
N TYR A 371 -7.08 -10.22 -3.43
CA TYR A 371 -6.07 -9.17 -3.14
C TYR A 371 -6.35 -8.23 -1.97
N LEU A 372 -7.33 -8.54 -1.13
CA LEU A 372 -7.70 -7.71 0.03
C LEU A 372 -7.15 -8.24 1.37
N ASN A 373 -6.55 -9.44 1.38
CA ASN A 373 -6.06 -10.05 2.62
C ASN A 373 -4.52 -10.09 2.74
N SER A 374 -3.77 -9.54 1.77
CA SER A 374 -2.32 -9.44 1.89
C SER A 374 -1.95 -8.46 3.00
N ARG A 375 -1.31 -8.98 4.05
CA ARG A 375 -0.74 -8.15 5.11
C ARG A 375 0.52 -7.46 4.60
N ASN A 376 0.34 -6.31 3.96
CA ASN A 376 1.44 -5.44 3.56
C ASN A 376 2.24 -4.90 4.77
N ASP A 377 1.70 -5.03 5.99
CA ASP A 377 2.34 -4.70 7.26
C ASP A 377 3.20 -5.84 7.85
N SER A 378 3.31 -6.99 7.18
CA SER A 378 4.13 -8.10 7.69
C SER A 378 5.63 -7.80 7.58
N ALA A 379 6.41 -8.33 8.50
CA ALA A 379 7.87 -8.20 8.53
C ALA A 379 8.50 -8.69 7.21
N ALA A 380 7.95 -9.78 6.65
CA ALA A 380 8.35 -10.33 5.37
C ALA A 380 8.02 -9.40 4.19
N SER A 381 6.83 -8.78 4.17
CA SER A 381 6.43 -7.78 3.17
C SER A 381 7.38 -6.60 3.15
N MET A 382 7.63 -6.03 4.33
CA MET A 382 8.47 -4.84 4.49
C MET A 382 9.93 -5.12 4.09
N MET A 383 10.47 -6.27 4.50
CA MET A 383 11.80 -6.68 4.10
C MET A 383 11.89 -6.94 2.59
N SER A 384 10.91 -7.58 1.96
CA SER A 384 10.93 -7.81 0.51
C SER A 384 10.91 -6.50 -0.28
N ALA A 385 10.10 -5.53 0.17
CA ALA A 385 10.06 -4.20 -0.43
C ALA A 385 11.42 -3.48 -0.33
N CYS A 386 12.05 -3.49 0.85
CA CYS A 386 13.39 -2.94 1.08
C CYS A 386 14.44 -3.58 0.15
N LEU A 387 14.46 -4.91 0.04
CA LEU A 387 15.39 -5.62 -0.85
C LEU A 387 15.19 -5.29 -2.32
N ASN A 388 13.93 -5.15 -2.76
CA ASN A 388 13.58 -4.76 -4.12
C ASN A 388 14.03 -3.33 -4.45
N GLN A 389 13.89 -2.40 -3.50
CA GLN A 389 14.40 -1.03 -3.63
C GLN A 389 15.92 -1.00 -3.77
N MET A 390 16.64 -1.80 -2.98
CA MET A 390 18.12 -1.86 -3.03
C MET A 390 18.67 -2.35 -4.38
N ILE A 391 17.95 -3.22 -5.09
CA ILE A 391 18.31 -3.66 -6.45
C ILE A 391 17.74 -2.76 -7.56
N GLY A 392 17.01 -1.70 -7.22
CA GLY A 392 16.39 -0.77 -8.17
C GLY A 392 15.20 -1.37 -8.94
N LEU A 393 14.56 -2.41 -8.40
CA LEU A 393 13.33 -2.97 -8.96
C LEU A 393 12.10 -2.12 -8.60
N VAL A 394 12.19 -1.40 -7.48
CA VAL A 394 11.20 -0.41 -7.04
C VAL A 394 11.93 0.93 -6.96
N GLY A 395 11.34 1.97 -7.56
CA GLY A 395 11.88 3.33 -7.50
C GLY A 395 12.02 3.84 -6.05
N PRO A 396 12.76 4.93 -5.82
CA PRO A 396 12.90 5.52 -4.50
C PRO A 396 11.51 5.76 -3.90
N ASP A 397 11.35 5.28 -2.68
CA ASP A 397 10.09 5.30 -1.96
C ASP A 397 9.59 6.74 -1.77
N LEU A 398 8.49 7.06 -2.44
CA LEU A 398 7.88 8.39 -2.39
C LEU A 398 7.25 8.70 -1.02
N ARG A 399 7.23 7.73 -0.08
CA ARG A 399 6.86 7.97 1.31
C ARG A 399 7.52 9.21 1.89
N ARG A 400 8.78 9.53 1.59
CA ARG A 400 9.41 10.73 2.18
C ARG A 400 8.88 12.04 1.60
N MET A 401 8.59 12.09 0.30
CA MET A 401 8.05 13.30 -0.35
C MET A 401 6.55 13.46 -0.08
N GLU A 402 5.82 12.35 -0.02
CA GLU A 402 4.37 12.34 0.22
C GLU A 402 4.02 12.31 1.71
N ASP A 403 4.84 11.75 2.62
CA ASP A 403 4.68 11.92 4.08
C ASP A 403 5.03 13.38 4.47
N GLU A 404 6.03 14.02 3.86
CA GLU A 404 6.27 15.47 4.05
C GLU A 404 5.07 16.30 3.55
N ASP A 405 4.44 15.91 2.44
CA ASP A 405 3.24 16.56 1.90
C ASP A 405 1.96 16.19 2.70
N ILE A 406 1.80 14.95 3.21
CA ILE A 406 0.69 14.49 4.05
C ILE A 406 0.82 15.06 5.46
N ASP A 407 2.02 15.19 6.01
CA ASP A 407 2.27 15.91 7.26
C ASP A 407 2.03 17.42 7.04
N ALA A 408 2.35 17.97 5.87
CA ALA A 408 1.97 19.34 5.51
C ALA A 408 0.45 19.52 5.31
N LEU A 409 -0.26 18.49 4.84
CA LEU A 409 -1.72 18.48 4.65
C LEU A 409 -2.49 18.08 5.92
N GLY A 410 -1.87 17.31 6.81
CA GLY A 410 -2.42 16.71 8.04
C GLY A 410 -2.01 17.42 9.32
N ALA A 411 -1.09 18.39 9.25
CA ALA A 411 -0.81 19.35 10.34
C ALA A 411 -1.95 20.37 10.58
N ILE A 412 -3.15 20.14 10.03
CA ILE A 412 -4.33 20.98 10.25
C ILE A 412 -5.32 20.19 11.11
N ASP A 413 -5.31 20.59 12.36
CA ASP A 413 -5.82 19.99 13.58
C ASP A 413 -7.34 19.73 13.61
N PHE A 414 -7.75 18.58 14.17
CA PHE A 414 -8.88 18.49 15.10
C PHE A 414 -8.60 17.38 16.15
N ARG A 415 -7.85 17.79 17.18
CA ARG A 415 -7.53 17.20 18.50
C ARG A 415 -6.47 16.09 18.55
N THR A 416 -5.23 16.49 18.87
CA THR A 416 -4.33 15.72 19.75
C THR A 416 -3.66 16.63 20.79
N THR A 417 -4.35 16.94 21.89
CA THR A 417 -3.66 17.33 23.13
C THR A 417 -3.13 16.07 23.81
N GLU A 418 -2.01 15.54 23.31
CA GLU A 418 -1.11 14.78 24.17
C GLU A 418 0.04 15.71 24.53
N LEU A 419 0.16 16.04 25.82
CA LEU A 419 1.32 16.73 26.36
C LEU A 419 2.57 15.99 25.91
N GLN A 420 3.41 16.65 25.11
CA GLN A 420 4.81 16.29 25.00
C GLN A 420 5.39 16.34 26.42
N SER A 421 5.66 15.17 27.01
CA SER A 421 6.54 15.09 28.16
C SER A 421 7.90 15.60 27.71
N ALA A 422 8.24 16.80 28.18
CA ALA A 422 9.56 17.37 28.09
C ALA A 422 10.50 16.56 28.98
N ASP A 423 11.01 15.46 28.46
CA ASP A 423 12.21 14.77 28.93
C ASP A 423 12.63 13.80 27.82
N ASP A 424 13.45 14.32 26.90
CA ASP A 424 14.48 13.57 26.15
C ASP A 424 15.27 14.56 25.26
N ASN A 425 15.77 15.61 25.91
CA ASN A 425 16.86 16.44 25.39
C ASN A 425 17.97 16.34 26.41
N GLU A 426 18.81 15.30 26.32
CA GLU A 426 20.23 15.33 26.73
C GLU A 426 20.84 13.94 26.60
N SER A 427 21.58 13.68 25.52
CA SER A 427 22.94 13.11 25.58
C SER A 427 23.57 13.12 24.20
N GLY A 428 24.13 14.26 23.83
CA GLY A 428 25.13 14.33 22.77
C GLY A 428 26.43 13.72 23.28
N ASP A 429 26.72 12.48 22.90
CA ASP A 429 28.01 11.86 23.20
C ASP A 429 29.01 12.16 22.08
N THR A 430 29.98 13.01 22.41
CA THR A 430 31.03 13.50 21.53
C THR A 430 32.08 12.40 21.36
N ARG A 431 31.99 11.57 20.31
CA ARG A 431 33.09 10.67 19.96
C ARG A 431 34.14 11.41 19.15
N ALA A 432 35.20 11.77 19.87
CA ALA A 432 36.43 12.32 19.34
C ALA A 432 37.03 11.45 18.23
N ASP A 433 37.40 12.12 17.14
CA ASP A 433 38.21 11.60 16.04
C ASP A 433 39.55 11.06 16.55
N THR A 434 39.70 9.74 16.58
CA THR A 434 41.02 9.09 16.63
C THR A 434 41.35 8.54 15.25
N VAL A 435 42.27 9.22 14.57
CA VAL A 435 42.93 8.80 13.33
C VAL A 435 43.52 7.38 13.50
N PRO A 436 43.10 6.36 12.73
CA PRO A 436 43.71 5.04 12.81
C PRO A 436 45.04 5.01 12.05
N LYS A 437 46.10 4.65 12.78
CA LYS A 437 47.39 4.27 12.20
C LYS A 437 47.23 3.02 11.34
N SER A 438 47.94 2.99 10.22
CA SER A 438 47.79 2.11 9.04
C SER A 438 48.17 0.62 9.24
N GLY A 439 47.80 -0.02 10.36
CA GLY A 439 48.15 -1.41 10.68
C GLY A 439 47.00 -2.35 11.07
N THR A 440 45.74 -1.88 11.12
CA THR A 440 44.60 -2.57 11.77
C THR A 440 43.48 -3.06 10.84
N LEU A 441 43.48 -2.71 9.56
CA LEU A 441 42.38 -2.99 8.62
C LEU A 441 42.14 -4.49 8.38
N SER A 442 43.18 -5.33 8.43
CA SER A 442 43.09 -6.79 8.20
C SER A 442 42.41 -7.55 9.34
N ALA A 443 42.64 -7.14 10.59
CA ALA A 443 42.03 -7.77 11.76
C ALA A 443 40.54 -7.41 11.88
N GLN A 444 40.19 -6.16 11.56
CA GLN A 444 38.80 -5.70 11.52
C GLN A 444 38.02 -6.34 10.37
N SER A 445 38.59 -6.45 9.17
CA SER A 445 37.93 -7.14 8.05
C SER A 445 37.72 -8.63 8.33
N CYS A 446 38.68 -9.30 8.97
CA CYS A 446 38.55 -10.70 9.39
C CYS A 446 37.48 -10.87 10.48
N ALA A 447 37.44 -9.98 11.48
CA ALA A 447 36.40 -9.99 12.50
C ALA A 447 35.00 -9.78 11.91
N THR A 448 34.87 -8.89 10.92
CA THR A 448 33.60 -8.68 10.22
C THR A 448 33.25 -9.88 9.34
N ALA A 449 34.18 -10.47 8.57
CA ALA A 449 33.94 -11.68 7.77
C ALA A 449 33.49 -12.89 8.63
N LYS A 450 34.02 -12.99 9.86
CA LYS A 450 33.58 -13.99 10.83
C LYS A 450 32.11 -13.80 11.22
N LYS A 451 31.64 -12.56 11.40
CA LYS A 451 30.22 -12.28 11.68
C LYS A 451 29.29 -12.76 10.56
N PHE A 452 29.71 -12.67 9.29
CA PHE A 452 28.92 -13.23 8.17
C PHE A 452 28.83 -14.76 8.26
N GLN A 453 29.92 -15.44 8.60
CA GLN A 453 29.90 -16.89 8.81
C GLN A 453 29.03 -17.29 10.01
N GLU A 454 29.09 -16.52 11.11
CA GLU A 454 28.24 -16.71 12.29
C GLU A 454 26.77 -16.53 11.92
N ALA A 455 26.42 -15.51 11.15
CA ALA A 455 25.05 -15.29 10.65
C ALA A 455 24.56 -16.45 9.76
N VAL A 456 25.39 -16.93 8.82
CA VAL A 456 25.07 -18.11 7.99
C VAL A 456 24.88 -19.35 8.87
N THR A 457 25.74 -19.56 9.87
CA THR A 457 25.68 -20.73 10.76
C THR A 457 24.45 -20.66 11.69
N ALA A 458 24.09 -19.47 12.15
CA ALA A 458 22.86 -19.25 12.91
C ALA A 458 21.62 -19.58 12.05
N PHE A 459 21.62 -19.16 10.78
CA PHE A 459 20.57 -19.51 9.83
C PHE A 459 20.49 -21.03 9.58
N GLU A 460 21.62 -21.71 9.35
CA GLU A 460 21.64 -23.18 9.21
C GLU A 460 21.08 -23.90 10.44
N THR A 461 21.41 -23.40 11.64
CA THR A 461 20.91 -23.95 12.90
C THR A 461 19.39 -23.76 13.02
N ARG A 462 18.90 -22.57 12.63
CA ARG A 462 17.47 -22.28 12.56
C ARG A 462 16.76 -23.19 11.55
N CYS A 463 17.27 -23.35 10.33
CA CYS A 463 16.71 -24.27 9.34
C CYS A 463 16.64 -25.71 9.86
N LYS A 464 17.69 -26.20 10.55
CA LYS A 464 17.68 -27.54 11.17
C LYS A 464 16.59 -27.69 12.23
N ALA A 465 16.33 -26.65 13.03
CA ALA A 465 15.25 -26.65 14.01
C ALA A 465 13.85 -26.63 13.37
N LEU A 466 13.76 -26.30 12.08
CA LEU A 466 12.52 -26.20 11.31
C LEU A 466 12.29 -27.39 10.35
N VAL A 467 13.15 -28.43 10.35
CA VAL A 467 13.09 -29.56 9.38
C VAL A 467 11.74 -30.30 9.37
N GLU A 468 11.03 -30.37 10.50
CA GLU A 468 9.71 -30.99 10.62
C GLU A 468 8.55 -29.97 10.61
N LYS A 469 8.88 -28.68 10.49
CA LYS A 469 7.91 -27.58 10.44
C LYS A 469 7.79 -27.05 9.01
N LYS A 470 6.63 -26.48 8.71
CA LYS A 470 6.35 -25.85 7.42
C LYS A 470 7.26 -24.63 7.22
N ILE A 471 7.90 -24.50 6.06
CA ILE A 471 8.69 -23.30 5.72
C ILE A 471 7.70 -22.19 5.37
N THR A 472 7.84 -21.06 6.05
CA THR A 472 7.02 -19.86 5.83
C THR A 472 7.72 -18.86 4.91
N THR A 473 6.95 -17.91 4.39
CA THR A 473 7.43 -16.84 3.49
C THR A 473 8.51 -15.97 4.13
N SER A 474 8.47 -15.77 5.46
CA SER A 474 9.53 -15.08 6.22
C SER A 474 10.91 -15.72 6.04
N GLU A 475 11.00 -17.05 6.07
CA GLU A 475 12.30 -17.73 5.96
C GLU A 475 12.90 -17.61 4.56
N MET A 476 12.05 -17.58 3.54
CA MET A 476 12.47 -17.33 2.17
C MET A 476 13.02 -15.90 2.00
N VAL A 477 12.33 -14.89 2.57
CA VAL A 477 12.77 -13.50 2.55
C VAL A 477 14.07 -13.32 3.34
N ARG A 478 14.22 -13.98 4.50
CA ARG A 478 15.46 -13.99 5.29
C ARG A 478 16.64 -14.58 4.52
N LEU A 479 16.43 -15.71 3.85
CA LEU A 479 17.45 -16.34 3.01
C LEU A 479 17.86 -15.41 1.86
N ARG A 480 16.88 -14.80 1.20
CA ARG A 480 17.11 -13.80 0.14
C ARG A 480 17.96 -12.63 0.67
N ALA A 481 17.59 -12.06 1.82
CA ALA A 481 18.33 -10.97 2.45
C ALA A 481 19.78 -11.36 2.74
N LEU A 482 20.01 -12.53 3.34
CA LEU A 482 21.37 -13.01 3.64
C LEU A 482 22.22 -13.20 2.38
N MET A 483 21.66 -13.72 1.29
CA MET A 483 22.38 -13.85 0.02
C MET A 483 22.76 -12.48 -0.55
N GLN A 484 21.83 -11.52 -0.54
CA GLN A 484 22.08 -10.17 -1.06
C GLN A 484 23.13 -9.41 -0.24
N ILE A 485 23.08 -9.55 1.10
CA ILE A 485 24.09 -9.03 2.04
C ILE A 485 25.47 -9.64 1.73
N VAL A 486 25.57 -10.97 1.59
CA VAL A 486 26.84 -11.63 1.23
C VAL A 486 27.40 -11.12 -0.10
N LEU A 487 26.54 -10.94 -1.11
CA LEU A 487 26.94 -10.42 -2.43
C LEU A 487 27.38 -8.95 -2.38
N SER A 488 26.73 -8.11 -1.56
CA SER A 488 27.11 -6.70 -1.41
C SER A 488 28.53 -6.56 -0.82
N HIS A 489 28.91 -7.45 0.10
CA HIS A 489 30.24 -7.48 0.72
C HIS A 489 31.27 -8.37 0.02
N ALA A 490 30.92 -8.98 -1.11
CA ALA A 490 31.82 -9.86 -1.87
C ALA A 490 32.91 -9.07 -2.60
N GLN A 491 34.14 -9.58 -2.53
CA GLN A 491 35.27 -9.08 -3.31
C GLN A 491 35.11 -9.45 -4.79
N PRO A 492 35.52 -8.55 -5.69
CA PRO A 492 35.51 -8.82 -7.12
C PRO A 492 36.47 -9.95 -7.46
N ILE A 493 36.22 -10.59 -8.61
CA ILE A 493 37.04 -11.68 -9.10
C ILE A 493 38.46 -11.23 -9.46
N ASP A 494 38.61 -9.97 -9.86
CA ASP A 494 39.90 -9.39 -10.22
C ASP A 494 40.00 -7.90 -9.85
N GLY A 495 41.23 -7.43 -9.65
CA GLY A 495 41.61 -6.04 -9.38
C GLY A 495 41.31 -5.51 -7.97
N SER A 496 41.36 -4.18 -7.81
CA SER A 496 41.13 -3.50 -6.53
C SER A 496 39.67 -3.56 -6.07
N PHE A 497 39.46 -3.53 -4.75
CA PHE A 497 38.16 -3.62 -4.10
C PHE A 497 37.96 -2.52 -3.06
N SER A 498 36.70 -2.19 -2.76
CA SER A 498 36.38 -1.16 -1.76
C SER A 498 36.59 -1.66 -0.32
N PRO A 499 36.76 -0.77 0.66
CA PRO A 499 36.86 -1.16 2.08
C PRO A 499 35.67 -1.96 2.61
N SER A 500 34.49 -1.83 1.98
CA SER A 500 33.28 -2.59 2.32
C SER A 500 33.25 -4.01 1.75
N GLN A 501 34.09 -4.32 0.74
CA GLN A 501 34.20 -5.65 0.13
C GLN A 501 35.21 -6.52 0.90
N ILE A 502 34.72 -7.14 1.96
CA ILE A 502 35.55 -7.86 2.94
C ILE A 502 35.57 -9.37 2.74
N LEU A 503 34.65 -9.94 1.94
CA LEU A 503 34.55 -11.38 1.75
C LEU A 503 35.36 -11.80 0.51
N PRO A 504 36.44 -12.58 0.66
CA PRO A 504 37.29 -12.96 -0.47
C PRO A 504 36.66 -14.07 -1.32
N VAL A 505 37.16 -14.23 -2.56
CA VAL A 505 36.80 -15.33 -3.45
C VAL A 505 37.27 -16.69 -2.92
N TYR A 506 38.36 -16.72 -2.15
CA TYR A 506 38.86 -17.93 -1.49
C TYR A 506 39.62 -17.60 -0.21
N THR A 507 39.39 -18.39 0.84
CA THR A 507 40.20 -18.41 2.06
C THR A 507 40.30 -19.83 2.61
N ALA A 508 41.43 -20.15 3.24
CA ALA A 508 41.63 -21.44 3.89
C ALA A 508 40.71 -21.62 5.11
N GLU A 509 40.33 -20.52 5.77
CA GLU A 509 39.46 -20.50 6.95
C GLU A 509 37.97 -20.66 6.58
N GLY A 510 37.64 -20.55 5.30
CA GLY A 510 36.28 -20.80 4.79
C GLY A 510 35.32 -19.62 4.90
N HIS A 511 35.83 -18.41 5.11
CA HIS A 511 35.07 -17.15 5.03
C HIS A 511 34.84 -16.66 3.59
N ASP A 512 35.05 -17.52 2.58
CA ASP A 512 34.90 -17.13 1.19
C ASP A 512 33.44 -17.08 0.77
N TRP A 513 33.07 -15.99 0.09
CA TRP A 513 31.68 -15.75 -0.27
C TRP A 513 31.07 -16.84 -1.18
N PRO A 514 31.80 -17.50 -2.12
CA PRO A 514 31.20 -18.55 -2.93
C PRO A 514 30.78 -19.76 -2.07
N ARG A 515 31.54 -20.10 -1.03
CA ARG A 515 31.17 -21.15 -0.08
C ARG A 515 30.00 -20.74 0.81
N LEU A 516 29.95 -19.48 1.26
CA LEU A 516 28.81 -18.97 2.04
C LEU A 516 27.51 -19.03 1.23
N ILE A 517 27.52 -18.59 -0.04
CA ILE A 517 26.37 -18.71 -0.95
C ILE A 517 25.99 -20.18 -1.15
N GLY A 518 26.96 -21.07 -1.42
CA GLY A 518 26.69 -22.50 -1.56
C GLY A 518 26.04 -23.12 -0.31
N ARG A 519 26.49 -22.75 0.88
CA ARG A 519 25.92 -23.20 2.17
C ARG A 519 24.48 -22.73 2.38
N LEU A 520 24.19 -21.47 2.06
CA LEU A 520 22.85 -20.89 2.11
C LEU A 520 21.90 -21.60 1.13
N LEU A 521 22.33 -21.77 -0.12
CA LEU A 521 21.54 -22.48 -1.14
C LEU A 521 21.27 -23.95 -0.75
N LEU A 522 22.23 -24.63 -0.12
CA LEU A 522 22.04 -26.01 0.33
C LEU A 522 20.94 -26.17 1.39
N GLN A 523 20.62 -25.13 2.18
CA GLN A 523 19.54 -25.23 3.17
C GLN A 523 18.17 -25.42 2.50
N HIS A 524 17.98 -24.93 1.28
CA HIS A 524 16.72 -25.07 0.54
C HIS A 524 16.82 -26.10 -0.61
N PHE A 525 17.94 -26.17 -1.34
CA PHE A 525 18.07 -27.04 -2.53
C PHE A 525 18.80 -28.36 -2.28
N GLY A 526 19.40 -28.56 -1.10
CA GLY A 526 20.04 -29.81 -0.70
C GLY A 526 19.06 -30.95 -0.37
N ALA A 527 17.81 -30.59 -0.05
CA ALA A 527 16.67 -31.50 0.00
C ALA A 527 15.77 -31.16 -1.19
N THR A 528 15.49 -32.13 -2.05
CA THR A 528 14.84 -31.96 -3.36
C THR A 528 13.35 -31.49 -3.29
N ARG A 529 12.90 -30.88 -2.19
CA ARG A 529 11.49 -30.62 -1.84
C ARG A 529 11.20 -29.29 -1.11
N ALA A 530 12.12 -28.32 -1.00
CA ALA A 530 11.84 -27.12 -0.19
C ALA A 530 10.65 -26.27 -0.67
N LEU A 531 10.47 -26.11 -1.98
CA LEU A 531 9.27 -25.43 -2.53
C LEU A 531 7.99 -26.27 -2.41
N GLN A 532 8.12 -27.61 -2.38
CA GLN A 532 6.98 -28.53 -2.13
C GLN A 532 6.53 -28.51 -0.67
N ASN A 533 7.44 -28.17 0.25
CA ASN A 533 7.18 -27.99 1.68
C ASN A 533 6.89 -26.53 2.06
N LEU A 534 6.95 -25.61 1.08
CA LEU A 534 6.55 -24.23 1.26
C LEU A 534 5.04 -24.22 1.47
N THR A 535 4.63 -23.82 2.66
CA THR A 535 3.22 -23.55 2.91
C THR A 535 3.00 -22.09 2.58
N VAL A 536 2.19 -21.87 1.57
CA VAL A 536 1.82 -20.55 1.07
C VAL A 536 0.89 -19.93 2.10
N GLU A 537 1.28 -18.80 2.69
CA GLU A 537 0.29 -17.96 3.38
C GLU A 537 -0.68 -17.41 2.33
N GLN A 538 -1.93 -17.15 2.71
CA GLN A 538 -2.95 -16.67 1.76
C GLN A 538 -2.66 -15.20 1.37
N ASP A 539 -1.64 -14.98 0.54
CA ASP A 539 -1.17 -13.66 0.12
C ASP A 539 -0.64 -13.76 -1.33
N GLU A 540 -1.22 -13.00 -2.28
CA GLU A 540 -0.80 -13.08 -3.69
C GLU A 540 0.62 -12.52 -3.92
N SER A 541 1.17 -11.73 -3.00
CA SER A 541 2.56 -11.30 -3.11
C SER A 541 3.55 -12.47 -2.93
N GLU A 542 3.10 -13.62 -2.43
CA GLU A 542 3.95 -14.79 -2.25
C GLU A 542 4.52 -15.33 -3.55
N GLN A 543 3.72 -15.40 -4.62
CA GLN A 543 4.26 -15.83 -5.91
C GLN A 543 5.43 -14.95 -6.31
N ARG A 544 5.27 -13.63 -6.18
CA ARG A 544 6.31 -12.68 -6.55
C ARG A 544 7.54 -12.84 -5.66
N ARG A 545 7.37 -13.00 -4.35
CA ARG A 545 8.49 -13.28 -3.43
C ARG A 545 9.22 -14.57 -3.81
N VAL A 546 8.50 -15.60 -4.28
CA VAL A 546 9.12 -16.84 -4.79
C VAL A 546 9.91 -16.56 -6.07
N LEU A 547 9.37 -15.79 -7.01
CA LEU A 547 10.08 -15.39 -8.23
C LEU A 547 11.33 -14.55 -7.92
N GLU A 548 11.21 -13.56 -7.03
CA GLU A 548 12.32 -12.73 -6.53
C GLU A 548 13.44 -13.57 -5.91
N TYR A 549 13.06 -14.52 -5.05
CA TYR A 549 13.98 -15.45 -4.42
C TYR A 549 14.67 -16.36 -5.45
N LEU A 550 13.92 -16.92 -6.40
CA LEU A 550 14.47 -17.80 -7.44
C LEU A 550 15.41 -17.05 -8.38
N ALA A 551 15.07 -15.82 -8.73
CA ALA A 551 15.93 -14.97 -9.56
C ALA A 551 17.27 -14.71 -8.86
N LEU A 552 17.24 -14.28 -7.59
CA LEU A 552 18.46 -14.08 -6.81
C LEU A 552 19.24 -15.37 -6.61
N SER A 553 18.58 -16.49 -6.32
CA SER A 553 19.23 -17.79 -6.10
C SER A 553 19.94 -18.29 -7.36
N ASN A 554 19.30 -18.20 -8.52
CA ASN A 554 19.91 -18.55 -9.81
C ASN A 554 21.11 -17.66 -10.10
N TRP A 555 20.94 -16.35 -9.93
CA TRP A 555 22.00 -15.37 -10.18
C TRP A 555 23.20 -15.61 -9.26
N ALA A 556 22.96 -15.76 -7.95
CA ALA A 556 24.00 -15.98 -6.94
C ALA A 556 24.75 -17.29 -7.16
N ALA A 557 24.05 -18.37 -7.53
CA ALA A 557 24.67 -19.66 -7.83
C ALA A 557 25.62 -19.57 -9.04
N LYS A 558 25.18 -18.94 -10.12
CA LYS A 558 25.99 -18.69 -11.32
C LYS A 558 27.20 -17.79 -11.01
N ALA A 559 26.99 -16.72 -10.23
CA ALA A 559 28.05 -15.82 -9.80
C ALA A 559 29.12 -16.55 -8.95
N ALA A 560 28.69 -17.33 -7.96
CA ALA A 560 29.58 -18.12 -7.11
C ALA A 560 30.39 -19.14 -7.92
N HIS A 561 29.76 -19.82 -8.89
CA HIS A 561 30.45 -20.77 -9.77
C HIS A 561 31.51 -20.07 -10.63
N ALA A 562 31.15 -18.95 -11.25
CA ALA A 562 32.09 -18.16 -12.05
C ALA A 562 33.29 -17.64 -11.22
N ALA A 563 33.07 -17.25 -9.97
CA ALA A 563 34.15 -16.87 -9.06
C ALA A 563 35.05 -18.04 -8.63
N VAL A 564 34.48 -19.23 -8.48
CA VAL A 564 35.27 -20.45 -8.19
C VAL A 564 36.08 -20.92 -9.42
N LEU A 565 35.60 -20.64 -10.63
CA LEU A 565 36.33 -20.93 -11.87
C LEU A 565 37.58 -20.04 -12.00
N SER A 566 37.51 -18.78 -11.62
CA SER A 566 38.63 -17.84 -11.68
C SER A 566 39.74 -18.14 -10.66
N HIS A 567 39.42 -18.79 -9.53
CA HIS A 567 40.38 -19.06 -8.46
C HIS A 567 40.75 -20.56 -8.32
N LYS A 568 41.99 -20.92 -8.68
CA LYS A 568 42.46 -22.33 -8.72
C LYS A 568 42.28 -23.11 -7.41
N LYS A 569 42.48 -22.46 -6.25
CA LYS A 569 42.37 -23.13 -4.92
C LYS A 569 40.92 -23.43 -4.51
N ALA A 570 39.94 -22.80 -5.17
CA ALA A 570 38.52 -23.02 -4.90
C ALA A 570 37.96 -24.23 -5.67
N ALA A 571 38.78 -24.97 -6.44
CA ALA A 571 38.37 -26.12 -7.25
C ALA A 571 37.44 -27.14 -6.55
N PRO A 572 37.60 -27.46 -5.24
CA PRO A 572 36.68 -28.38 -4.54
C PRO A 572 35.22 -27.92 -4.51
N LEU A 573 34.95 -26.62 -4.66
CA LEU A 573 33.58 -26.05 -4.63
C LEU A 573 32.87 -26.12 -5.99
N ARG A 574 33.57 -26.46 -7.08
CA ARG A 574 33.02 -26.44 -8.46
C ARG A 574 31.85 -27.41 -8.63
N VAL A 575 32.10 -28.70 -8.35
CA VAL A 575 31.11 -29.77 -8.56
C VAL A 575 29.86 -29.58 -7.69
N PRO A 576 29.95 -29.22 -6.40
CA PRO A 576 28.77 -28.90 -5.61
C PRO A 576 27.94 -27.73 -6.18
N LEU A 577 28.58 -26.64 -6.61
CA LEU A 577 27.89 -25.48 -7.18
C LEU A 577 27.23 -25.81 -8.53
N GLU A 578 27.88 -26.59 -9.39
CA GLU A 578 27.29 -27.03 -10.67
C GLU A 578 26.00 -27.84 -10.45
N ARG A 579 25.99 -28.74 -9.47
CA ARG A 579 24.79 -29.51 -9.11
C ARG A 579 23.66 -28.61 -8.62
N LEU A 580 23.98 -27.60 -7.82
CA LEU A 580 23.00 -26.61 -7.35
C LEU A 580 22.41 -25.83 -8.53
N ILE A 581 23.24 -25.33 -9.45
CA ILE A 581 22.78 -24.59 -10.64
C ILE A 581 21.82 -25.43 -11.47
N VAL A 582 22.14 -26.70 -11.73
CA VAL A 582 21.27 -27.60 -12.51
C VAL A 582 19.93 -27.82 -11.80
N SER A 583 19.96 -28.04 -10.49
CA SER A 583 18.72 -28.22 -9.69
C SER A 583 17.86 -26.95 -9.67
N LEU A 584 18.48 -25.78 -9.54
CA LEU A 584 17.81 -24.48 -9.55
C LEU A 584 17.15 -24.21 -10.90
N ALA A 585 17.88 -24.42 -12.01
CA ALA A 585 17.35 -24.23 -13.35
C ALA A 585 16.13 -25.11 -13.63
N ALA A 586 16.15 -26.38 -13.20
CA ALA A 586 15.01 -27.28 -13.36
C ALA A 586 13.77 -26.82 -12.57
N GLN A 587 13.95 -26.38 -11.33
CA GLN A 587 12.84 -25.87 -10.50
C GLN A 587 12.27 -24.56 -11.03
N THR A 588 13.15 -23.61 -11.38
CA THR A 588 12.74 -22.33 -11.97
C THR A 588 12.00 -22.54 -13.28
N GLN A 589 12.47 -23.43 -14.15
CA GLN A 589 11.78 -23.71 -15.41
C GLN A 589 10.39 -24.31 -15.18
N THR A 590 10.23 -25.18 -14.17
CA THR A 590 8.93 -25.75 -13.81
C THR A 590 7.92 -24.65 -13.45
N ILE A 591 8.34 -23.70 -12.59
CA ILE A 591 7.47 -22.61 -12.12
C ILE A 591 7.19 -21.59 -13.23
N LEU A 592 8.20 -21.22 -14.04
CA LEU A 592 8.09 -20.21 -15.09
C LEU A 592 7.47 -20.74 -16.40
N SER A 593 7.22 -22.04 -16.53
CA SER A 593 6.70 -22.64 -17.79
C SER A 593 5.23 -22.32 -18.06
N VAL A 594 4.53 -21.76 -17.07
CA VAL A 594 3.07 -21.76 -17.02
C VAL A 594 2.46 -20.38 -17.27
N VAL A 595 3.16 -19.30 -16.91
CA VAL A 595 2.67 -17.92 -16.99
C VAL A 595 3.75 -17.02 -17.61
N GLU A 596 3.45 -16.40 -18.76
CA GLU A 596 4.40 -15.52 -19.46
C GLU A 596 4.78 -14.28 -18.64
N ASP A 597 3.83 -13.73 -17.89
CA ASP A 597 4.04 -12.59 -16.99
C ASP A 597 5.07 -12.89 -15.88
N ASP A 598 5.00 -14.09 -15.28
CA ASP A 598 5.97 -14.52 -14.26
C ASP A 598 7.38 -14.58 -14.84
N ARG A 599 7.51 -14.99 -16.11
CA ARG A 599 8.80 -15.04 -16.82
C ARG A 599 9.34 -13.64 -17.12
N ALA A 600 8.50 -12.73 -17.60
CA ALA A 600 8.88 -11.35 -17.85
C ALA A 600 9.39 -10.68 -16.56
N TYR A 601 8.67 -10.87 -15.44
CA TYR A 601 9.07 -10.35 -14.14
C TYR A 601 10.39 -10.96 -13.63
N PHE A 602 10.55 -12.29 -13.78
CA PHE A 602 11.80 -12.98 -13.43
C PHE A 602 13.01 -12.44 -14.23
N ASP A 603 12.82 -12.20 -15.52
CA ASP A 603 13.86 -11.66 -16.41
C ASP A 603 14.22 -10.21 -16.03
N GLU A 604 13.24 -9.40 -15.66
CA GLU A 604 13.44 -8.04 -15.16
C GLU A 604 14.30 -8.02 -13.89
N ILE A 605 13.96 -8.83 -12.88
CA ILE A 605 14.74 -8.95 -11.65
C ILE A 605 16.17 -9.40 -11.95
N SER A 606 16.32 -10.41 -12.81
CA SER A 606 17.63 -10.91 -13.22
C SER A 606 18.49 -9.81 -13.88
N GLY A 607 17.87 -8.96 -14.71
CA GLY A 607 18.52 -7.80 -15.31
C GLY A 607 18.94 -6.74 -14.28
N LYS A 608 18.11 -6.46 -13.29
CA LYS A 608 18.44 -5.53 -12.19
C LYS A 608 19.57 -6.07 -11.30
N LEU A 609 19.62 -7.37 -11.04
CA LEU A 609 20.73 -8.03 -10.33
C LEU A 609 22.05 -7.90 -11.10
N ASP A 610 22.03 -8.04 -12.42
CA ASP A 610 23.20 -7.78 -13.26
C ASP A 610 23.68 -6.33 -13.10
N THR A 611 22.79 -5.34 -13.22
CA THR A 611 23.13 -3.92 -13.04
C THR A 611 23.69 -3.63 -11.64
N ARG A 612 23.13 -4.26 -10.60
CA ARG A 612 23.54 -4.04 -9.21
C ARG A 612 24.89 -4.67 -8.88
N PHE A 613 25.13 -5.91 -9.31
CA PHE A 613 26.24 -6.72 -8.79
C PHE A 613 27.28 -7.14 -9.85
N ALA A 614 26.92 -7.28 -11.13
CA ALA A 614 27.85 -7.85 -12.12
C ALA A 614 29.09 -6.95 -12.32
N ASP A 615 28.89 -5.64 -12.42
CA ASP A 615 29.97 -4.66 -12.57
C ASP A 615 30.81 -4.55 -11.29
N ARG A 616 30.16 -4.58 -10.12
CA ARG A 616 30.83 -4.50 -8.80
C ARG A 616 31.72 -5.71 -8.53
N LEU A 617 31.32 -6.89 -9.01
CA LEU A 617 32.08 -8.13 -8.87
C LEU A 617 33.03 -8.40 -10.06
N ARG A 618 32.97 -7.53 -11.08
CA ARG A 618 33.81 -7.55 -12.30
C ARG A 618 33.74 -8.87 -13.06
N PHE A 619 32.52 -9.34 -13.30
CA PHE A 619 32.32 -10.47 -14.20
C PHE A 619 32.55 -10.05 -15.67
N PRO A 620 33.24 -10.87 -16.48
CA PRO A 620 33.53 -10.55 -17.89
C PRO A 620 32.30 -10.63 -18.81
N MET A 621 31.19 -11.21 -18.34
CA MET A 621 29.88 -11.26 -19.01
C MET A 621 28.78 -11.12 -17.97
N LYS A 622 27.62 -10.58 -18.38
CA LYS A 622 26.41 -10.53 -17.54
C LYS A 622 26.03 -11.94 -17.11
N VAL A 623 25.93 -12.15 -15.79
CA VAL A 623 25.76 -13.47 -15.16
C VAL A 623 24.34 -13.98 -15.34
N GLY A 624 23.35 -13.07 -15.39
CA GLY A 624 21.95 -13.39 -15.62
C GLY A 624 21.66 -13.99 -17.00
N ILE A 625 22.44 -13.60 -18.03
CA ILE A 625 22.11 -13.83 -19.46
C ILE A 625 22.84 -15.05 -20.07
N LEU A 626 23.55 -15.86 -19.29
CA LEU A 626 24.19 -17.07 -19.82
C LEU A 626 23.20 -18.25 -19.92
N ALA A 627 23.03 -18.68 -21.19
CA ALA A 627 22.31 -19.81 -21.78
C ALA A 627 20.81 -19.59 -22.14
N ARG A 628 20.57 -18.84 -23.23
CA ARG A 628 19.57 -19.27 -24.22
C ARG A 628 20.19 -20.41 -25.04
N HIS A 629 19.92 -21.65 -24.67
CA HIS A 629 20.08 -22.82 -25.55
C HIS A 629 18.93 -23.78 -25.35
#